data_AF-A0A6F9BVL5-F1
#
_entry.id   AF-A0A6F9BVL5-F1
#
_cell.length_a   1.000
_cell.length_b   1.000
_cell.length_c   1.000
_cell.angle_alpha   90.00
_cell.angle_beta   90.00
_cell.angle_gamma   90.00
#
_symmetry.space_group_name_H-M   'P 1'
#
loop_
_entity.id
_entity.type
_entity.pdbx_description
1 polymer ?
#
loop_
_entity_poly.entity_id
_entity_poly.type
_entity_poly.pdbx_seq_one_letter_code
_entity_poly.pdbx_strand_id
1 'polypeptide(L)'
;MDGLKQKNLHHCVNLVLLSDHGMEEASCKKAAFVNSYQDNVDDFTVVQGPAARIRPKKVPEDFYSCEFLLMITIPDQPMRPYLKEHLPKRMHFANNVRIERAHLYMKPGWQAALGGFHGSDNVFKNMQTIFIGYGPGLKYKTNVAPFENIEVYNLLCDLLDVPPAPNNGTHGSLNHLLKNPPHLPVYPAELSSDSNCEASGPAPSDGLGCSCSGHTKAAEKTMNRQLIKANSNSGAKALHLPYGIPRVLQENADYCVLHHADYINGYSKDTLMPLWVAYTINPLNNVRPLSPVAEGCVRTDVRVEPLSSQNCVRYRDNPALSYGLLHPPNLGANGTEAESLLTSNMAPMYPAFKDVWMYFHDVLLVKYSQQLNGVNVVSGPIFDQHYDGHFDAPTVSTQHEAPIPTHFYVILTSCGNSSFSPTDCQGRLETTSFILPHRPDHTETCANGSDFQWVQEWAQFHAARVRDIELLTGLSFYHDRISVEETLQLKTFLQTF
;
A
#
# COMPACT_ATOMS: atom_id res chain seq x y z
N MET A 1 43.14 0.22 5.37
CA MET A 1 43.22 -0.57 6.63
C MET A 1 44.61 -0.54 7.26
N ASP A 2 45.69 -0.72 6.49
CA ASP A 2 47.06 -0.77 7.05
C ASP A 2 47.45 0.48 7.85
N GLY A 3 47.07 1.68 7.39
CA GLY A 3 47.31 2.92 8.15
C GLY A 3 46.58 2.97 9.50
N LEU A 4 45.34 2.47 9.57
CA LEU A 4 44.61 2.35 10.84
C LEU A 4 45.29 1.32 11.77
N LYS A 5 45.79 0.23 11.21
CA LYS A 5 46.54 -0.79 11.96
C LYS A 5 47.85 -0.22 12.52
N GLN A 6 48.62 0.50 11.70
CA GLN A 6 49.87 1.15 12.12
C GLN A 6 49.68 2.14 13.27
N LYS A 7 48.52 2.80 13.34
CA LYS A 7 48.14 3.72 14.42
C LYS A 7 47.40 3.05 15.59
N ASN A 8 47.24 1.73 15.58
CA ASN A 8 46.45 0.97 16.56
C ASN A 8 44.95 1.39 16.65
N LEU A 9 44.38 1.93 15.57
CA LEU A 9 42.98 2.39 15.49
C LEU A 9 42.04 1.40 14.79
N HIS A 10 42.57 0.37 14.15
CA HIS A 10 41.78 -0.63 13.41
C HIS A 10 40.73 -1.40 14.25
N HIS A 11 40.82 -1.41 15.58
CA HIS A 11 39.80 -1.96 16.47
C HIS A 11 39.01 -0.89 17.26
N CYS A 12 39.25 0.39 16.96
CA CYS A 12 38.60 1.54 17.59
C CYS A 12 37.61 2.25 16.65
N VAL A 13 37.94 2.34 15.37
CA VAL A 13 37.12 3.02 14.36
C VAL A 13 35.92 2.15 13.96
N ASN A 14 34.73 2.77 13.88
CA ASN A 14 33.60 2.23 13.13
C ASN A 14 33.69 2.70 11.68
N LEU A 15 33.98 1.77 10.77
CA LEU A 15 34.03 1.98 9.33
C LEU A 15 32.73 1.51 8.69
N VAL A 16 32.08 2.40 7.94
CA VAL A 16 30.97 2.06 7.04
C VAL A 16 31.45 2.32 5.62
N LEU A 17 31.53 1.26 4.82
CA LEU A 17 31.85 1.31 3.39
C LEU A 17 30.57 1.03 2.59
N LEU A 18 30.21 1.95 1.71
CA LEU A 18 29.01 1.86 0.87
C LEU A 18 29.27 2.51 -0.49
N SER A 19 28.33 2.34 -1.43
CA SER A 19 28.27 3.09 -2.69
C SER A 19 26.91 3.79 -2.80
N ASP A 20 26.85 4.85 -3.60
CA ASP A 20 25.63 5.62 -3.87
C ASP A 20 24.59 4.81 -4.66
N HIS A 21 25.01 4.13 -5.73
CA HIS A 21 24.19 3.29 -6.57
C HIS A 21 25.01 2.21 -7.29
N GLY A 22 24.32 1.28 -7.96
CA GLY A 22 24.92 0.34 -8.90
C GLY A 22 25.21 0.94 -10.28
N MET A 23 25.34 0.09 -11.30
CA MET A 23 25.65 0.48 -12.68
C MET A 23 25.01 -0.49 -13.68
N GLU A 24 24.56 0.02 -14.83
CA GLU A 24 23.96 -0.76 -15.91
C GLU A 24 24.81 -0.74 -17.19
N GLU A 25 24.79 -1.85 -17.93
CA GLU A 25 25.45 -1.92 -19.24
C GLU A 25 24.63 -1.16 -20.30
N ALA A 26 25.29 -0.25 -21.01
CA ALA A 26 24.65 0.52 -22.06
C ALA A 26 24.68 -0.16 -23.41
N SER A 27 23.57 -0.01 -24.16
CA SER A 27 23.47 -0.47 -25.53
C SER A 27 22.82 0.59 -26.41
N CYS A 28 23.42 0.89 -27.57
CA CYS A 28 22.80 1.74 -28.58
C CYS A 28 21.48 1.15 -29.10
N LYS A 29 21.27 -0.17 -28.96
CA LYS A 29 20.01 -0.85 -29.32
C LYS A 29 18.90 -0.66 -28.28
N LYS A 30 19.24 -0.15 -27.10
CA LYS A 30 18.32 0.11 -25.98
C LYS A 30 18.29 1.60 -25.61
N ALA A 31 18.37 2.46 -26.61
CA ALA A 31 18.14 3.89 -26.48
C ALA A 31 16.77 4.25 -27.05
N ALA A 32 15.97 5.00 -26.30
CA ALA A 32 14.68 5.51 -26.75
C ALA A 32 14.73 7.02 -26.90
N PHE A 33 14.10 7.56 -27.94
CA PHE A 33 14.02 9.01 -28.16
C PHE A 33 12.57 9.44 -28.26
N VAL A 34 12.23 10.52 -27.55
CA VAL A 34 10.88 11.06 -27.49
C VAL A 34 10.32 11.42 -28.88
N ASN A 35 11.18 11.96 -29.76
CA ASN A 35 10.80 12.32 -31.13
C ASN A 35 10.44 11.12 -32.02
N SER A 36 10.68 9.89 -31.58
CA SER A 36 10.21 8.67 -32.26
C SER A 36 8.73 8.38 -32.00
N TYR A 37 8.12 9.04 -31.01
CA TYR A 37 6.75 8.76 -30.53
C TYR A 37 5.81 9.97 -30.66
N GLN A 38 6.34 11.16 -30.95
CA GLN A 38 5.57 12.40 -31.06
C GLN A 38 6.19 13.35 -32.08
N ASP A 39 5.34 13.96 -32.92
CA ASP A 39 5.78 14.82 -34.02
C ASP A 39 6.27 16.20 -33.54
N ASN A 40 5.57 16.81 -32.56
CA ASN A 40 5.97 18.11 -32.01
C ASN A 40 6.74 17.92 -30.68
N VAL A 41 8.06 18.17 -30.73
CA VAL A 41 8.96 18.19 -29.58
C VAL A 41 9.60 19.56 -29.34
N ASP A 42 9.16 20.59 -30.07
CA ASP A 42 9.79 21.91 -30.06
C ASP A 42 9.46 22.72 -28.82
N ASP A 43 8.38 22.40 -28.10
CA ASP A 43 7.91 23.16 -26.94
C ASP A 43 8.53 22.71 -25.61
N PHE A 44 9.28 21.60 -25.60
CA PHE A 44 9.86 21.04 -24.39
C PHE A 44 11.31 20.57 -24.56
N THR A 45 11.94 20.29 -23.44
CA THR A 45 13.27 19.68 -23.31
C THR A 45 13.16 18.38 -22.55
N VAL A 46 13.97 17.40 -22.94
CA VAL A 46 14.05 16.10 -22.26
C VAL A 46 15.29 16.10 -21.38
N VAL A 47 15.09 15.94 -20.08
CA VAL A 47 16.18 15.56 -19.18
C VAL A 47 16.48 14.09 -19.47
N GLN A 48 17.64 13.85 -20.06
CA GLN A 48 18.05 12.54 -20.58
C GLN A 48 18.43 11.55 -19.48
N GLY A 49 18.45 10.26 -19.83
CA GLY A 49 18.87 9.17 -18.96
C GLY A 49 17.77 8.13 -18.69
N PRO A 50 17.96 7.20 -17.75
CA PRO A 50 16.97 6.17 -17.41
C PRO A 50 15.79 6.66 -16.55
N ALA A 51 15.94 7.78 -15.83
CA ALA A 51 14.87 8.46 -15.11
C ALA A 51 14.54 9.77 -15.83
N ALA A 52 14.21 9.67 -17.11
CA ALA A 52 14.03 10.83 -17.97
C ALA A 52 12.79 11.64 -17.57
N ARG A 53 12.83 12.95 -17.85
CA ARG A 53 11.76 13.89 -17.51
C ARG A 53 11.53 14.89 -18.63
N ILE A 54 10.31 15.39 -18.74
CA ILE A 54 9.95 16.40 -19.75
C ILE A 54 9.74 17.74 -19.06
N ARG A 55 10.43 18.77 -19.55
CA ARG A 55 10.35 20.14 -19.05
C ARG A 55 9.97 21.11 -20.16
N PRO A 56 8.93 21.95 -20.00
CA PRO A 56 8.63 23.03 -20.94
C PRO A 56 9.84 23.93 -21.21
N LYS A 57 9.96 24.47 -22.42
CA LYS A 57 11.00 25.46 -22.74
C LYS A 57 10.70 26.84 -22.15
N LYS A 58 9.42 27.25 -22.16
CA LYS A 58 8.99 28.53 -21.59
C LYS A 58 8.71 28.37 -20.10
N VAL A 59 9.69 28.74 -19.28
CA VAL A 59 9.60 28.67 -17.83
C VAL A 59 9.85 30.09 -17.28
N PRO A 60 8.99 30.60 -16.38
CA PRO A 60 7.97 29.88 -15.61
C PRO A 60 6.57 29.76 -16.24
N GLU A 61 6.32 30.39 -17.39
CA GLU A 61 4.97 30.60 -17.95
C GLU A 61 4.22 29.29 -18.19
N ASP A 62 4.88 28.30 -18.82
CA ASP A 62 4.26 27.04 -19.20
C ASP A 62 4.59 25.91 -18.21
N PHE A 63 5.26 26.20 -17.09
CA PHE A 63 5.80 25.19 -16.17
C PHE A 63 4.74 24.23 -15.61
N TYR A 64 3.51 24.71 -15.44
CA TYR A 64 2.37 23.94 -14.93
C TYR A 64 1.42 23.44 -16.03
N SER A 65 1.65 23.82 -17.29
CA SER A 65 0.85 23.35 -18.41
C SER A 65 1.13 21.86 -18.67
N CYS A 66 0.12 21.12 -19.14
CA CYS A 66 0.21 19.66 -19.33
C CYS A 66 -0.17 19.22 -20.74
N GLU A 67 -0.32 20.14 -21.68
CA GLU A 67 -0.80 19.79 -23.03
C GLU A 67 0.21 18.94 -23.82
N PHE A 68 1.51 19.05 -23.51
CA PHE A 68 2.59 18.28 -24.14
C PHE A 68 2.74 16.85 -23.59
N LEU A 69 1.97 16.46 -22.58
CA LEU A 69 2.05 15.15 -21.90
C LEU A 69 1.19 14.06 -22.54
N LEU A 70 0.46 14.38 -23.61
CA LEU A 70 -0.29 13.43 -24.45
C LEU A 70 0.65 12.56 -25.31
N MET A 71 1.73 12.05 -24.73
CA MET A 71 2.50 10.99 -25.38
C MET A 71 1.59 9.79 -25.57
N ILE A 72 1.49 9.33 -26.82
CA ILE A 72 0.67 8.17 -27.15
C ILE A 72 1.29 6.96 -26.45
N THR A 73 0.59 6.43 -25.46
CA THR A 73 0.97 5.16 -24.85
C THR A 73 0.70 4.04 -25.86
N ILE A 74 1.76 3.49 -26.44
CA ILE A 74 1.66 2.35 -27.36
C ILE A 74 2.08 1.05 -26.66
N PRO A 75 1.53 -0.11 -27.06
CA PRO A 75 1.99 -1.40 -26.56
C PRO A 75 3.50 -1.58 -26.72
N ASP A 76 4.11 -2.24 -25.74
CA ASP A 76 5.53 -2.62 -25.72
C ASP A 76 6.59 -1.52 -25.76
N GLN A 77 6.23 -0.24 -25.69
CA GLN A 77 7.23 0.83 -25.65
C GLN A 77 8.20 0.70 -24.46
N PRO A 78 9.50 1.01 -24.66
CA PRO A 78 10.51 0.94 -23.62
C PRO A 78 10.39 2.06 -22.57
N MET A 79 9.60 3.08 -22.85
CA MET A 79 9.43 4.29 -22.07
C MET A 79 7.96 4.45 -21.73
N ARG A 80 7.60 4.42 -20.44
CA ARG A 80 6.22 4.62 -19.98
C ARG A 80 6.08 6.02 -19.40
N PRO A 81 5.22 6.88 -19.97
CA PRO A 81 4.98 8.20 -19.41
C PRO A 81 4.15 8.11 -18.13
N TYR A 82 4.55 8.86 -17.12
CA TYR A 82 3.82 9.04 -15.87
C TYR A 82 3.73 10.52 -15.55
N LEU A 83 2.57 10.93 -15.03
CA LEU A 83 2.55 12.10 -14.16
C LEU A 83 3.19 11.68 -12.83
N LYS A 84 4.01 12.54 -12.22
CA LYS A 84 4.75 12.21 -11.00
C LYS A 84 3.84 11.76 -9.85
N GLU A 85 2.61 12.29 -9.78
CA GLU A 85 1.57 11.90 -8.83
C GLU A 85 1.07 10.45 -9.00
N HIS A 86 1.34 9.82 -10.15
CA HIS A 86 0.94 8.45 -10.49
C HIS A 86 2.12 7.46 -10.48
N LEU A 87 3.34 7.91 -10.18
CA LEU A 87 4.46 6.98 -9.96
C LEU A 87 4.20 6.11 -8.73
N PRO A 88 4.76 4.89 -8.67
CA PRO A 88 4.68 4.04 -7.48
C PRO A 88 5.09 4.79 -6.22
N LYS A 89 4.25 4.76 -5.19
CA LYS A 89 4.45 5.55 -3.96
C LYS A 89 5.74 5.21 -3.22
N ARG A 90 6.25 3.97 -3.35
CA ARG A 90 7.56 3.57 -2.81
C ARG A 90 8.74 4.41 -3.33
N MET A 91 8.59 5.10 -4.48
CA MET A 91 9.65 5.93 -5.04
C MET A 91 9.80 7.26 -4.31
N HIS A 92 8.76 7.73 -3.59
CA HIS A 92 8.74 9.04 -2.92
C HIS A 92 9.25 10.20 -3.81
N PHE A 93 8.93 10.14 -5.12
CA PHE A 93 9.49 11.00 -6.16
C PHE A 93 8.44 11.90 -6.83
N ALA A 94 7.69 12.66 -6.02
CA ALA A 94 6.63 13.55 -6.51
C ALA A 94 6.63 14.94 -5.86
N ASN A 95 6.74 15.00 -4.52
CA ASN A 95 6.59 16.22 -3.72
C ASN A 95 7.81 17.15 -3.74
N ASN A 96 8.15 17.66 -4.92
CA ASN A 96 9.03 18.79 -5.06
C ASN A 96 8.73 19.54 -6.36
N VAL A 97 8.77 20.87 -6.34
CA VAL A 97 8.61 21.69 -7.56
C VAL A 97 9.72 21.43 -8.58
N ARG A 98 10.90 20.98 -8.14
CA ARG A 98 12.04 20.66 -9.02
C ARG A 98 11.87 19.32 -9.75
N ILE A 99 10.96 18.47 -9.29
CA ILE A 99 10.58 17.25 -10.01
C ILE A 99 9.54 17.67 -11.04
N GLU A 100 9.95 17.68 -12.30
CA GLU A 100 9.03 17.91 -13.41
C GLU A 100 7.82 16.97 -13.33
N ARG A 101 6.63 17.49 -13.64
CA ARG A 101 5.39 16.71 -13.55
C ARG A 101 5.41 15.49 -14.47
N ALA A 102 6.09 15.60 -15.60
CA ALA A 102 6.24 14.54 -16.60
C ALA A 102 7.48 13.68 -16.34
N HIS A 103 7.26 12.40 -16.01
CA HIS A 103 8.31 11.40 -15.84
C HIS A 103 8.22 10.32 -16.92
N LEU A 104 9.37 9.78 -17.31
CA LEU A 104 9.49 8.75 -18.33
C LEU A 104 10.16 7.52 -17.70
N TYR A 105 9.35 6.57 -17.23
CA TYR A 105 9.83 5.34 -16.61
C TYR A 105 10.36 4.39 -17.67
N MET A 106 11.65 4.03 -17.58
CA MET A 106 12.31 3.19 -18.57
C MET A 106 12.33 1.71 -18.16
N LYS A 107 12.09 0.81 -19.12
CA LYS A 107 12.29 -0.63 -18.95
C LYS A 107 13.75 -0.94 -18.57
N PRO A 108 14.04 -2.07 -17.86
CA PRO A 108 15.41 -2.46 -17.54
C PRO A 108 16.36 -2.45 -18.74
N GLY A 109 17.53 -1.81 -18.57
CA GLY A 109 18.54 -1.65 -19.61
C GLY A 109 18.22 -0.61 -20.70
N TRP A 110 17.08 0.09 -20.63
CA TRP A 110 16.74 1.20 -21.53
C TRP A 110 16.98 2.56 -20.89
N GLN A 111 17.31 3.55 -21.72
CA GLN A 111 17.43 4.95 -21.30
C GLN A 111 17.07 5.90 -22.44
N ALA A 112 16.74 7.14 -22.10
CA ALA A 112 16.55 8.23 -23.05
C ALA A 112 17.87 8.97 -23.34
N ALA A 113 18.96 8.21 -23.60
CA ALA A 113 20.30 8.72 -23.89
C ALA A 113 21.19 7.61 -24.50
N LEU A 114 22.49 7.90 -24.70
CA LEU A 114 23.52 6.95 -25.11
C LEU A 114 24.66 6.92 -24.07
N GLY A 115 25.25 5.75 -23.82
CA GLY A 115 26.42 5.58 -22.93
C GLY A 115 26.12 4.85 -21.61
N GLY A 116 27.16 4.38 -20.90
CA GLY A 116 27.03 3.70 -19.60
C GLY A 116 26.21 4.52 -18.61
N PHE A 117 25.29 3.90 -17.85
CA PHE A 117 24.31 4.67 -17.09
C PHE A 117 23.86 4.00 -15.79
N HIS A 118 23.29 4.83 -14.92
CA HIS A 118 22.60 4.49 -13.68
C HIS A 118 21.45 5.49 -13.47
N GLY A 119 20.57 5.23 -12.50
CA GLY A 119 19.41 6.06 -12.19
C GLY A 119 18.08 5.47 -12.63
N SER A 120 18.07 4.21 -13.07
CA SER A 120 16.84 3.42 -13.25
C SER A 120 16.14 3.16 -11.93
N ASP A 121 15.03 2.42 -11.97
CA ASP A 121 14.31 1.97 -10.77
C ASP A 121 15.27 1.35 -9.73
N ASN A 122 15.15 1.81 -8.49
CA ASN A 122 16.01 1.41 -7.38
C ASN A 122 15.84 -0.06 -6.98
N VAL A 123 14.79 -0.75 -7.44
CA VAL A 123 14.63 -2.20 -7.21
C VAL A 123 15.31 -3.07 -8.28
N PHE A 124 15.82 -2.49 -9.37
CA PHE A 124 16.57 -3.26 -10.36
C PHE A 124 17.86 -3.80 -9.74
N LYS A 125 18.17 -5.07 -10.01
CA LYS A 125 19.34 -5.76 -9.44
C LYS A 125 20.65 -5.02 -9.72
N ASN A 126 20.81 -4.47 -10.92
CA ASN A 126 22.01 -3.74 -11.33
C ASN A 126 22.13 -2.35 -10.68
N MET A 127 21.07 -1.83 -10.05
CA MET A 127 21.08 -0.58 -9.29
C MET A 127 21.35 -0.79 -7.79
N GLN A 128 21.33 -2.04 -7.30
CA GLN A 128 21.66 -2.36 -5.92
C GLN A 128 23.11 -2.00 -5.60
N THR A 129 23.36 -1.60 -4.36
CA THR A 129 24.66 -1.10 -3.89
C THR A 129 25.24 -1.97 -2.77
N ILE A 130 26.52 -1.78 -2.46
CA ILE A 130 27.20 -2.45 -1.36
C ILE A 130 27.00 -1.71 -0.04
N PHE A 131 26.99 -2.47 1.05
CA PHE A 131 27.13 -1.95 2.41
C PHE A 131 27.99 -2.92 3.23
N ILE A 132 29.05 -2.41 3.84
CA ILE A 132 29.96 -3.17 4.71
C ILE A 132 30.22 -2.34 5.96
N GLY A 133 29.80 -2.86 7.11
CA GLY A 133 30.11 -2.30 8.42
C GLY A 133 31.23 -3.07 9.11
N TYR A 134 32.22 -2.37 9.67
CA TYR A 134 33.29 -2.94 10.47
C TYR A 134 33.69 -2.03 11.63
N GLY A 135 33.66 -2.53 12.86
CA GLY A 135 34.12 -1.76 14.01
C GLY A 135 33.65 -2.31 15.35
N PRO A 136 34.05 -1.67 16.46
CA PRO A 136 33.64 -2.09 17.80
C PRO A 136 32.12 -2.01 18.02
N GLY A 137 31.42 -1.02 17.45
CA GLY A 137 29.97 -0.84 17.60
C GLY A 137 29.11 -1.85 16.81
N LEU A 138 29.69 -2.50 15.80
CA LEU A 138 28.97 -3.38 14.87
C LEU A 138 29.21 -4.86 15.20
N LYS A 139 28.21 -5.71 14.96
CA LYS A 139 28.31 -7.16 15.12
C LYS A 139 29.36 -7.75 14.15
N TYR A 140 29.97 -8.87 14.56
CA TYR A 140 31.05 -9.51 13.81
C TYR A 140 30.53 -10.71 13.03
N LYS A 141 31.05 -10.91 11.80
CA LYS A 141 30.68 -12.03 10.91
C LYS A 141 29.16 -12.19 10.76
N THR A 142 28.47 -11.08 10.56
CA THR A 142 27.01 -11.05 10.42
C THR A 142 26.65 -10.65 8.99
N ASN A 143 25.88 -11.50 8.32
CA ASN A 143 25.21 -11.14 7.07
C ASN A 143 23.79 -10.69 7.40
N VAL A 144 23.33 -9.62 6.79
CA VAL A 144 22.01 -9.03 7.03
C VAL A 144 21.20 -8.98 5.74
N ALA A 145 19.87 -8.89 5.88
CA ALA A 145 19.00 -8.69 4.74
C ALA A 145 19.25 -7.31 4.09
N PRO A 146 18.87 -7.11 2.81
CA PRO A 146 18.89 -5.80 2.20
C PRO A 146 18.06 -4.78 2.99
N PHE A 147 18.52 -3.53 2.99
CA PHE A 147 17.84 -2.39 3.59
C PHE A 147 18.12 -1.15 2.74
N GLU A 148 17.34 -0.09 2.94
CA GLU A 148 17.47 1.14 2.15
C GLU A 148 18.50 2.10 2.73
N ASN A 149 19.19 2.85 1.87
CA ASN A 149 20.25 3.77 2.28
C ASN A 149 19.76 4.91 3.20
N ILE A 150 18.46 5.23 3.20
CA ILE A 150 17.84 6.22 4.10
C ILE A 150 18.00 5.84 5.58
N GLU A 151 18.16 4.55 5.89
CA GLU A 151 18.33 4.04 7.25
C GLU A 151 19.75 4.29 7.81
N VAL A 152 20.73 4.57 6.93
CA VAL A 152 22.14 4.73 7.31
C VAL A 152 22.37 5.95 8.20
N TYR A 153 21.60 7.03 8.03
CA TYR A 153 21.75 8.23 8.84
C TYR A 153 21.52 7.95 10.34
N ASN A 154 20.43 7.26 10.68
CA ASN A 154 20.13 6.87 12.06
C ASN A 154 21.23 5.94 12.62
N LEU A 155 21.71 4.98 11.83
CA LEU A 155 22.82 4.10 12.22
C LEU A 155 24.10 4.89 12.55
N LEU A 156 24.45 5.89 11.75
CA LEU A 156 25.63 6.72 11.99
C LEU A 156 25.47 7.57 13.26
N CYS A 157 24.27 8.13 13.50
CA CYS A 157 23.93 8.82 14.74
C CYS A 157 24.09 7.92 15.96
N ASP A 158 23.59 6.68 15.89
CA ASP A 158 23.72 5.69 16.95
C ASP A 158 25.19 5.30 17.23
N LEU A 159 26.00 5.12 16.17
CA LEU A 159 27.44 4.82 16.31
C LEU A 159 28.25 5.98 16.89
N LEU A 160 27.75 7.21 16.79
CA LEU A 160 28.34 8.44 17.32
C LEU A 160 27.75 8.87 18.67
N ASP A 161 26.70 8.19 19.14
CA ASP A 161 25.94 8.55 20.35
C ASP A 161 25.38 9.98 20.31
N VAL A 162 24.78 10.36 19.18
CA VAL A 162 24.13 11.67 19.00
C VAL A 162 22.68 11.51 18.55
N PRO A 163 21.76 12.43 18.95
CA PRO A 163 20.38 12.37 18.50
C PRO A 163 20.30 12.67 16.99
N PRO A 164 19.57 11.85 16.20
CA PRO A 164 19.33 12.15 14.79
C PRO A 164 18.36 13.33 14.63
N ALA A 165 18.56 14.14 13.59
CA ALA A 165 17.54 15.09 13.13
C ALA A 165 16.35 14.35 12.48
N PRO A 166 15.17 14.97 12.34
CA PRO A 166 14.04 14.38 11.62
C PRO A 166 14.44 13.94 10.20
N ASN A 167 14.13 12.69 9.86
CA ASN A 167 14.49 12.07 8.59
C ASN A 167 13.50 10.94 8.25
N ASN A 168 13.61 10.35 7.04
CA ASN A 168 12.70 9.31 6.57
C ASN A 168 13.09 7.88 7.01
N GLY A 169 14.26 7.69 7.62
CA GLY A 169 14.69 6.40 8.15
C GLY A 169 13.87 6.02 9.38
N THR A 170 13.64 4.72 9.56
CA THR A 170 12.92 4.16 10.69
C THR A 170 13.89 3.82 11.83
N HIS A 171 14.08 4.75 12.78
CA HIS A 171 15.06 4.61 13.86
C HIS A 171 14.83 3.30 14.65
N GLY A 172 15.88 2.48 14.75
CA GLY A 172 15.82 1.14 15.35
C GLY A 172 15.73 -0.02 14.35
N SER A 173 15.39 0.23 13.07
CA SER A 173 15.32 -0.80 12.03
C SER A 173 16.66 -1.56 11.84
N LEU A 174 17.78 -0.85 12.01
CA LEU A 174 19.14 -1.39 11.90
C LEU A 174 19.78 -1.77 13.24
N ASN A 175 19.04 -1.81 14.36
CA ASN A 175 19.58 -2.22 15.66
C ASN A 175 20.23 -3.61 15.62
N HIS A 176 19.72 -4.49 14.77
CA HIS A 176 20.27 -5.82 14.57
C HIS A 176 21.71 -5.84 14.03
N LEU A 177 22.24 -4.73 13.50
CA LEU A 177 23.65 -4.56 13.10
C LEU A 177 24.56 -4.19 14.29
N LEU A 178 24.00 -3.59 15.35
CA LEU A 178 24.75 -3.03 16.48
C LEU A 178 24.96 -4.07 17.58
N LYS A 179 26.13 -4.05 18.24
CA LYS A 179 26.36 -4.88 19.43
C LYS A 179 25.54 -4.39 20.62
N ASN A 180 25.51 -3.08 20.82
CA ASN A 180 24.82 -2.39 21.91
C ASN A 180 24.03 -1.22 21.30
N PRO A 181 22.78 -1.42 20.88
CA PRO A 181 21.96 -0.34 20.33
C PRO A 181 21.67 0.72 21.40
N PRO A 182 21.94 2.02 21.15
CA PRO A 182 21.65 3.10 22.11
C PRO A 182 20.15 3.47 22.11
N HIS A 183 19.48 3.34 20.96
CA HIS A 183 18.05 3.57 20.82
C HIS A 183 17.28 2.26 20.93
N LEU A 184 16.31 2.18 21.84
CA LEU A 184 15.38 1.06 21.97
C LEU A 184 14.00 1.51 21.48
N PRO A 185 13.57 1.09 20.28
CA PRO A 185 12.32 1.56 19.71
C PRO A 185 11.12 1.03 20.49
N VAL A 186 10.07 1.84 20.53
CA VAL A 186 8.76 1.48 21.12
C VAL A 186 7.67 1.67 20.07
N TYR A 187 6.54 0.98 20.23
CA TYR A 187 5.38 1.25 19.39
C TYR A 187 4.87 2.68 19.59
N PRO A 188 4.45 3.37 18.52
CA PRO A 188 3.80 4.67 18.66
C PRO A 188 2.50 4.52 19.44
N ALA A 189 2.23 5.45 20.35
CA ALA A 189 0.97 5.48 21.06
C ALA A 189 -0.17 5.84 20.10
N GLU A 190 -1.31 5.18 20.28
CA GLU A 190 -2.54 5.52 19.57
C GLU A 190 -3.01 6.92 19.96
N LEU A 191 -3.36 7.75 18.97
CA LEU A 191 -3.76 9.14 19.18
C LEU A 191 -5.28 9.31 19.23
N SER A 192 -6.02 8.37 18.66
CA SER A 192 -7.49 8.34 18.71
C SER A 192 -7.94 6.95 19.16
N SER A 193 -8.67 6.87 20.26
CA SER A 193 -9.28 5.62 20.73
C SER A 193 -10.55 5.32 19.96
N ASP A 194 -10.88 4.04 19.80
CA ASP A 194 -12.13 3.65 19.17
C ASP A 194 -13.36 4.08 19.98
N SER A 195 -14.40 4.46 19.26
CA SER A 195 -15.73 4.76 19.78
C SER A 195 -16.66 3.55 19.63
N ASN A 196 -17.84 3.61 20.24
CA ASN A 196 -18.83 2.56 20.09
C ASN A 196 -19.65 2.72 18.80
N CYS A 197 -19.90 1.59 18.13
CA CYS A 197 -20.91 1.44 17.08
C CYS A 197 -21.88 0.35 17.52
N GLU A 198 -23.01 0.77 18.08
CA GLU A 198 -24.02 -0.12 18.67
C GLU A 198 -25.34 -0.01 17.92
N ALA A 199 -25.95 -1.15 17.65
CA ALA A 199 -27.25 -1.17 16.99
C ALA A 199 -28.38 -0.93 18.00
N SER A 200 -29.24 0.04 17.70
CA SER A 200 -30.49 0.24 18.46
C SER A 200 -31.49 -0.91 18.27
N GLY A 201 -31.34 -1.72 17.21
CA GLY A 201 -32.17 -2.88 16.94
C GLY A 201 -31.80 -3.58 15.63
N PRO A 202 -32.44 -4.71 15.29
CA PRO A 202 -32.10 -5.49 14.10
C PRO A 202 -32.71 -4.92 12.80
N ALA A 203 -33.51 -3.86 12.88
CA ALA A 203 -34.10 -3.19 11.73
C ALA A 203 -33.36 -1.87 11.49
N PRO A 204 -32.96 -1.56 10.25
CA PRO A 204 -32.32 -0.29 9.94
C PRO A 204 -33.32 0.86 10.15
N SER A 205 -32.85 1.98 10.69
CA SER A 205 -33.61 3.22 10.84
C SER A 205 -33.86 3.91 9.50
N ASP A 206 -32.87 3.83 8.60
CA ASP A 206 -32.93 4.28 7.21
C ASP A 206 -32.38 3.20 6.27
N GLY A 207 -33.03 2.99 5.13
CA GLY A 207 -32.57 2.05 4.10
C GLY A 207 -31.43 2.60 3.24
N LEU A 208 -31.09 3.89 3.31
CA LEU A 208 -29.99 4.55 2.59
C LEU A 208 -30.02 4.32 1.07
N GLY A 209 -31.22 4.05 0.53
CA GLY A 209 -31.43 3.63 -0.86
C GLY A 209 -30.72 2.33 -1.28
N CYS A 210 -30.20 1.57 -0.31
CA CYS A 210 -29.58 0.27 -0.51
C CYS A 210 -30.65 -0.81 -0.62
N SER A 211 -30.39 -1.85 -1.42
CA SER A 211 -31.33 -2.95 -1.59
C SER A 211 -30.62 -4.24 -1.92
N CYS A 212 -31.15 -5.34 -1.40
CA CYS A 212 -30.75 -6.69 -1.80
C CYS A 212 -31.97 -7.50 -2.21
N SER A 213 -32.26 -7.56 -3.52
CA SER A 213 -33.46 -8.23 -4.06
C SER A 213 -33.52 -9.73 -3.75
N GLY A 214 -32.37 -10.35 -3.41
CA GLY A 214 -32.28 -11.75 -3.01
C GLY A 214 -32.75 -12.04 -1.57
N HIS A 215 -33.04 -11.01 -0.76
CA HIS A 215 -33.40 -11.19 0.64
C HIS A 215 -34.73 -10.50 1.00
N THR A 216 -35.57 -11.19 1.78
CA THR A 216 -36.76 -10.58 2.36
C THR A 216 -36.37 -9.74 3.58
N LYS A 217 -37.18 -8.72 3.92
CA LYS A 217 -36.98 -7.92 5.15
C LYS A 217 -36.90 -8.77 6.43
N ALA A 218 -37.57 -9.93 6.46
CA ALA A 218 -37.50 -10.85 7.59
C ALA A 218 -36.16 -11.61 7.65
N ALA A 219 -35.63 -11.99 6.50
CA ALA A 219 -34.29 -12.59 6.39
C ALA A 219 -33.22 -11.56 6.81
N GLU A 220 -33.29 -10.33 6.33
CA GLU A 220 -32.38 -9.24 6.73
C GLU A 220 -32.37 -9.00 8.24
N LYS A 221 -33.54 -8.91 8.88
CA LYS A 221 -33.62 -8.80 10.34
C LYS A 221 -32.97 -9.98 11.07
N THR A 222 -33.02 -11.18 10.49
CA THR A 222 -32.40 -12.37 11.09
C THR A 222 -30.88 -12.30 10.99
N MET A 223 -30.35 -11.90 9.83
CA MET A 223 -28.92 -11.65 9.63
C MET A 223 -28.41 -10.53 10.54
N ASN A 224 -29.15 -9.42 10.67
CA ASN A 224 -28.79 -8.32 11.56
C ASN A 224 -28.74 -8.74 13.04
N ARG A 225 -29.62 -9.66 13.49
CA ARG A 225 -29.54 -10.22 14.85
C ARG A 225 -28.27 -11.03 15.07
N GLN A 226 -27.76 -11.72 14.05
CA GLN A 226 -26.50 -12.45 14.14
C GLN A 226 -25.32 -11.47 14.20
N LEU A 227 -25.33 -10.44 13.34
CA LEU A 227 -24.34 -9.37 13.33
C LEU A 227 -24.20 -8.68 14.70
N ILE A 228 -25.32 -8.34 15.34
CA ILE A 228 -25.33 -7.72 16.67
C ILE A 228 -24.72 -8.65 17.74
N LYS A 229 -24.95 -9.96 17.65
CA LYS A 229 -24.38 -10.94 18.58
C LYS A 229 -22.89 -11.21 18.33
N ALA A 230 -22.41 -11.03 17.11
CA ALA A 230 -21.01 -11.27 16.73
C ALA A 230 -20.04 -10.29 17.42
N ASN A 231 -20.53 -9.14 17.92
CA ASN A 231 -19.72 -8.10 18.56
C ASN A 231 -18.97 -8.56 19.82
N SER A 232 -19.26 -9.75 20.35
CA SER A 232 -18.60 -10.34 21.52
C SER A 232 -17.75 -11.58 21.22
N ASN A 233 -17.49 -11.92 19.95
CA ASN A 233 -16.80 -13.17 19.60
C ASN A 233 -15.27 -13.02 19.62
N SER A 234 -14.62 -13.52 20.68
CA SER A 234 -13.16 -13.54 20.82
C SER A 234 -12.45 -14.37 19.74
N GLY A 235 -13.12 -15.37 19.14
CA GLY A 235 -12.54 -16.24 18.11
C GLY A 235 -12.23 -15.52 16.80
N ALA A 236 -13.13 -14.65 16.34
CA ALA A 236 -12.91 -13.87 15.11
C ALA A 236 -11.72 -12.92 15.24
N LYS A 237 -11.53 -12.30 16.42
CA LYS A 237 -10.38 -11.44 16.70
C LYS A 237 -9.06 -12.22 16.62
N ALA A 238 -8.99 -13.39 17.25
CA ALA A 238 -7.79 -14.22 17.21
C ALA A 238 -7.45 -14.68 15.77
N LEU A 239 -8.46 -14.93 14.94
CA LEU A 239 -8.29 -15.40 13.56
C LEU A 239 -7.87 -14.26 12.61
N HIS A 240 -8.56 -13.12 12.66
CA HIS A 240 -8.44 -12.06 11.65
C HIS A 240 -7.53 -10.91 12.06
N LEU A 241 -7.20 -10.79 13.35
CA LEU A 241 -6.24 -9.84 13.88
C LEU A 241 -5.14 -10.55 14.70
N PRO A 242 -4.45 -11.56 14.13
CA PRO A 242 -3.44 -12.34 14.86
C PRO A 242 -2.23 -11.51 15.33
N TYR A 243 -2.09 -10.29 14.80
CA TYR A 243 -0.99 -9.37 15.11
C TYR A 243 -1.46 -8.06 15.77
N GLY A 244 -2.70 -8.03 16.25
CA GLY A 244 -3.31 -6.90 16.93
C GLY A 244 -4.11 -5.98 16.01
N ILE A 245 -4.97 -5.18 16.64
CA ILE A 245 -5.76 -4.14 15.97
C ILE A 245 -4.80 -3.04 15.47
N PRO A 246 -4.86 -2.64 14.18
CA PRO A 246 -4.13 -1.46 13.69
C PRO A 246 -4.47 -0.22 14.51
N ARG A 247 -3.45 0.48 15.02
CA ARG A 247 -3.63 1.70 15.83
C ARG A 247 -3.84 2.91 14.95
N VAL A 248 -4.70 3.83 15.38
CA VAL A 248 -4.97 5.09 14.65
C VAL A 248 -4.10 6.21 15.20
N LEU A 249 -3.16 6.67 14.37
CA LEU A 249 -2.24 7.78 14.66
C LEU A 249 -2.72 9.11 14.06
N GLN A 250 -3.94 9.14 13.50
CA GLN A 250 -4.60 10.38 13.13
C GLN A 250 -5.18 11.04 14.39
N GLU A 251 -4.97 12.34 14.58
CA GLU A 251 -5.55 13.06 15.71
C GLU A 251 -7.05 13.30 15.54
N ASN A 252 -7.83 13.10 16.61
CA ASN A 252 -9.28 13.35 16.64
C ASN A 252 -10.10 12.56 15.60
N ALA A 253 -9.65 11.37 15.21
CA ALA A 253 -10.39 10.51 14.30
C ALA A 253 -11.55 9.81 15.04
N ASP A 254 -12.78 9.93 14.52
CA ASP A 254 -13.95 9.19 15.01
C ASP A 254 -14.11 7.90 14.20
N TYR A 255 -13.73 6.80 14.83
CA TYR A 255 -13.87 5.46 14.25
C TYR A 255 -14.36 4.47 15.31
N CYS A 256 -14.83 3.31 14.86
CA CYS A 256 -15.23 2.20 15.72
C CYS A 256 -14.78 0.87 15.11
N VAL A 257 -14.59 -0.15 15.94
CA VAL A 257 -14.25 -1.50 15.45
C VAL A 257 -15.53 -2.31 15.25
N LEU A 258 -15.77 -2.80 14.02
CA LEU A 258 -16.92 -3.64 13.70
C LEU A 258 -16.46 -5.09 13.52
N HIS A 259 -17.03 -5.97 14.35
CA HIS A 259 -16.73 -7.39 14.34
C HIS A 259 -17.71 -8.18 13.46
N HIS A 260 -17.17 -9.10 12.65
CA HIS A 260 -17.91 -10.06 11.84
C HIS A 260 -17.31 -11.45 12.04
N ALA A 261 -17.97 -12.49 11.53
CA ALA A 261 -17.44 -13.84 11.60
C ALA A 261 -16.23 -14.06 10.68
N ASP A 262 -16.27 -13.46 9.48
CA ASP A 262 -15.27 -13.66 8.41
C ASP A 262 -14.22 -12.53 8.32
N TYR A 263 -14.46 -11.38 8.98
CA TYR A 263 -13.53 -10.25 8.97
C TYR A 263 -13.78 -9.28 10.13
N ILE A 264 -12.85 -8.35 10.35
CA ILE A 264 -13.00 -7.23 11.29
C ILE A 264 -12.59 -5.96 10.56
N ASN A 265 -13.28 -4.85 10.80
CA ASN A 265 -12.88 -3.56 10.23
C ASN A 265 -12.84 -2.46 11.28
N GLY A 266 -12.05 -1.42 11.01
CA GLY A 266 -12.08 -0.14 11.72
C GLY A 266 -12.82 0.88 10.86
N TYR A 267 -14.08 1.15 11.17
CA TYR A 267 -14.96 2.02 10.39
C TYR A 267 -14.82 3.49 10.82
N SER A 268 -14.42 4.37 9.91
CA SER A 268 -14.35 5.81 10.17
C SER A 268 -15.69 6.48 9.88
N LYS A 269 -16.22 7.18 10.87
CA LYS A 269 -17.42 8.00 10.75
C LYS A 269 -17.14 9.32 10.02
N ASP A 270 -15.88 9.76 10.02
CA ASP A 270 -15.44 10.96 9.30
C ASP A 270 -15.42 10.76 7.78
N THR A 271 -14.98 9.59 7.33
CA THR A 271 -14.85 9.26 5.90
C THR A 271 -15.97 8.36 5.38
N LEU A 272 -16.85 7.90 6.29
CA LEU A 272 -18.00 7.04 6.00
C LEU A 272 -17.59 5.68 5.39
N MET A 273 -16.38 5.20 5.65
CA MET A 273 -15.86 3.92 5.16
C MET A 273 -14.83 3.31 6.12
N PRO A 274 -14.44 2.04 5.96
CA PRO A 274 -13.33 1.48 6.73
C PRO A 274 -12.02 2.20 6.47
N LEU A 275 -11.28 2.51 7.55
CA LEU A 275 -9.86 2.81 7.50
C LEU A 275 -9.06 1.57 7.12
N TRP A 276 -9.50 0.41 7.65
CA TRP A 276 -8.88 -0.88 7.40
C TRP A 276 -9.92 -2.00 7.53
N VAL A 277 -9.73 -3.06 6.76
CA VAL A 277 -10.45 -4.33 6.83
C VAL A 277 -9.41 -5.44 6.95
N ALA A 278 -9.58 -6.31 7.95
CA ALA A 278 -8.67 -7.39 8.26
C ALA A 278 -9.38 -8.74 8.25
N TYR A 279 -8.80 -9.71 7.56
CA TYR A 279 -9.32 -11.07 7.45
C TYR A 279 -8.18 -12.05 7.17
N THR A 280 -8.45 -13.34 7.38
CA THR A 280 -7.44 -14.39 7.21
C THR A 280 -8.07 -15.52 6.42
N ILE A 281 -7.40 -15.92 5.37
CA ILE A 281 -7.82 -17.04 4.54
C ILE A 281 -6.82 -18.18 4.66
N ASN A 282 -7.35 -19.40 4.77
CA ASN A 282 -6.58 -20.62 4.58
C ASN A 282 -6.28 -20.81 3.09
N PRO A 283 -5.38 -21.74 2.70
CA PRO A 283 -5.16 -22.06 1.29
C PRO A 283 -6.46 -22.37 0.55
N LEU A 284 -6.80 -21.57 -0.46
CA LEU A 284 -7.99 -21.74 -1.29
C LEU A 284 -7.61 -22.39 -2.63
N ASN A 285 -8.44 -23.32 -3.13
CA ASN A 285 -8.24 -23.89 -4.47
C ASN A 285 -8.79 -22.98 -5.56
N ASN A 286 -9.98 -22.44 -5.34
CA ASN A 286 -10.67 -21.50 -6.19
C ASN A 286 -11.66 -20.69 -5.36
N VAL A 287 -12.18 -19.63 -5.97
CA VAL A 287 -13.26 -18.82 -5.42
C VAL A 287 -14.41 -18.85 -6.42
N ARG A 288 -15.65 -18.92 -5.92
CA ARG A 288 -16.82 -18.86 -6.78
C ARG A 288 -17.07 -17.39 -7.16
N PRO A 289 -17.20 -17.07 -8.46
CA PRO A 289 -17.59 -15.73 -8.87
C PRO A 289 -18.95 -15.37 -8.25
N LEU A 290 -19.11 -14.10 -7.87
CA LEU A 290 -20.38 -13.61 -7.38
C LEU A 290 -21.43 -13.63 -8.51
N SER A 291 -22.69 -13.88 -8.14
CA SER A 291 -23.77 -13.68 -9.10
C SER A 291 -24.00 -12.18 -9.31
N PRO A 292 -24.48 -11.73 -10.49
CA PRO A 292 -24.80 -10.32 -10.71
C PRO A 292 -25.75 -9.72 -9.68
N VAL A 293 -26.64 -10.56 -9.11
CA VAL A 293 -27.56 -10.16 -8.04
C VAL A 293 -26.81 -9.92 -6.71
N ALA A 294 -25.80 -10.74 -6.42
CA ALA A 294 -24.96 -10.59 -5.23
C ALA A 294 -24.00 -9.39 -5.35
N GLU A 295 -23.47 -9.11 -6.54
CA GLU A 295 -22.61 -7.94 -6.79
C GLU A 295 -23.34 -6.60 -6.58
N GLY A 296 -24.62 -6.55 -6.99
CA GLY A 296 -25.49 -5.38 -6.78
C GLY A 296 -26.18 -5.34 -5.42
N CYS A 297 -25.97 -6.33 -4.55
CA CYS A 297 -26.62 -6.42 -3.26
C CYS A 297 -25.79 -5.71 -2.18
N VAL A 298 -26.36 -4.69 -1.55
CA VAL A 298 -25.85 -4.14 -0.29
C VAL A 298 -27.01 -3.87 0.65
N ARG A 299 -26.79 -4.15 1.94
CA ARG A 299 -27.70 -3.88 3.06
C ARG A 299 -27.07 -2.90 4.03
N THR A 300 -27.90 -2.09 4.68
CA THR A 300 -27.46 -1.16 5.72
C THR A 300 -26.88 -1.90 6.93
N ASP A 301 -25.74 -1.44 7.43
CA ASP A 301 -25.23 -1.87 8.74
C ASP A 301 -25.99 -1.17 9.87
N VAL A 302 -26.73 -1.95 10.65
CA VAL A 302 -27.56 -1.44 11.75
C VAL A 302 -26.76 -0.90 12.94
N ARG A 303 -25.44 -1.12 12.99
CA ARG A 303 -24.54 -0.64 14.05
C ARG A 303 -23.98 0.76 13.77
N VAL A 304 -24.09 1.22 12.53
CA VAL A 304 -23.60 2.54 12.10
C VAL A 304 -24.81 3.43 11.85
N GLU A 305 -24.78 4.64 12.41
CA GLU A 305 -25.85 5.61 12.23
C GLU A 305 -25.99 6.04 10.76
N PRO A 306 -27.19 6.36 10.28
CA PRO A 306 -27.41 6.78 8.89
C PRO A 306 -26.56 7.98 8.44
N LEU A 307 -26.34 8.96 9.32
CA LEU A 307 -25.51 10.14 9.04
C LEU A 307 -24.01 9.81 8.90
N SER A 308 -23.59 8.70 9.49
CA SER A 308 -22.24 8.17 9.40
C SER A 308 -22.14 7.02 8.41
N SER A 309 -23.13 6.84 7.53
CA SER A 309 -23.18 5.74 6.55
C SER A 309 -23.26 6.26 5.12
N GLN A 310 -22.67 5.53 4.18
CA GLN A 310 -22.80 5.85 2.75
C GLN A 310 -24.22 5.59 2.22
N ASN A 311 -24.66 6.43 1.29
CA ASN A 311 -25.92 6.29 0.59
C ASN A 311 -25.73 5.56 -0.77
N CYS A 312 -26.42 4.43 -0.95
CA CYS A 312 -26.29 3.63 -2.17
C CYS A 312 -26.84 4.34 -3.42
N VAL A 313 -27.71 5.34 -3.28
CA VAL A 313 -28.23 6.14 -4.41
C VAL A 313 -27.11 6.84 -5.17
N ARG A 314 -26.01 7.22 -4.48
CA ARG A 314 -24.86 7.91 -5.08
C ARG A 314 -24.20 7.12 -6.22
N TYR A 315 -24.22 5.80 -6.10
CA TYR A 315 -23.56 4.87 -7.03
C TYR A 315 -24.54 4.27 -8.06
N ARG A 316 -25.84 4.42 -7.82
CA ARG A 316 -26.87 3.88 -8.71
C ARG A 316 -26.94 4.73 -9.98
N ASP A 317 -26.92 4.07 -11.13
CA ASP A 317 -26.98 4.70 -12.46
C ASP A 317 -25.87 5.74 -12.73
N ASN A 318 -24.75 5.68 -12.00
CA ASN A 318 -23.60 6.56 -12.17
C ASN A 318 -22.50 5.86 -12.98
N PRO A 319 -22.24 6.27 -14.24
CA PRO A 319 -21.23 5.64 -15.08
C PRO A 319 -19.79 5.98 -14.68
N ALA A 320 -19.57 7.06 -13.93
CA ALA A 320 -18.24 7.55 -13.58
C ALA A 320 -17.73 7.01 -12.24
N LEU A 321 -18.63 6.59 -11.33
CA LEU A 321 -18.26 6.17 -9.99
C LEU A 321 -19.19 5.07 -9.49
N SER A 322 -18.60 3.99 -8.98
CA SER A 322 -19.27 2.87 -8.33
C SER A 322 -18.78 2.73 -6.89
N TYR A 323 -19.08 1.59 -6.27
CA TYR A 323 -18.50 1.16 -5.00
C TYR A 323 -17.88 -0.24 -5.17
N GLY A 324 -16.84 -0.50 -4.39
CA GLY A 324 -16.32 -1.83 -4.13
C GLY A 324 -16.50 -2.22 -2.67
N LEU A 325 -16.36 -3.52 -2.39
CA LEU A 325 -16.37 -4.08 -1.05
C LEU A 325 -14.94 -4.44 -0.66
N LEU A 326 -14.49 -3.99 0.50
CA LEU A 326 -13.11 -4.18 0.95
C LEU A 326 -12.86 -5.61 1.43
N HIS A 327 -13.79 -6.20 2.20
CA HIS A 327 -13.86 -7.64 2.36
C HIS A 327 -14.68 -8.24 1.21
N PRO A 328 -14.11 -9.15 0.39
CA PRO A 328 -14.80 -9.77 -0.74
C PRO A 328 -15.84 -10.82 -0.28
N PRO A 329 -17.12 -10.70 -0.68
CA PRO A 329 -18.19 -11.59 -0.20
C PRO A 329 -18.01 -13.08 -0.54
N ASN A 330 -17.32 -13.39 -1.63
CA ASN A 330 -17.08 -14.76 -2.10
C ASN A 330 -15.96 -15.49 -1.34
N LEU A 331 -15.26 -14.82 -0.39
CA LEU A 331 -14.25 -15.45 0.48
C LEU A 331 -14.80 -15.92 1.84
N GLY A 332 -16.10 -15.76 2.12
CA GLY A 332 -16.70 -16.17 3.40
C GLY A 332 -16.55 -17.68 3.65
N ALA A 333 -15.92 -18.06 4.78
CA ALA A 333 -15.50 -19.43 5.07
C ALA A 333 -16.68 -20.42 5.17
N ASN A 334 -17.88 -19.92 5.47
CA ASN A 334 -19.11 -20.70 5.62
C ASN A 334 -20.21 -20.35 4.59
N GLY A 335 -19.89 -19.59 3.54
CA GLY A 335 -20.89 -19.12 2.57
C GLY A 335 -21.82 -18.03 3.11
N THR A 336 -21.39 -17.30 4.15
CA THR A 336 -22.08 -16.11 4.70
C THR A 336 -21.74 -14.85 3.90
N GLU A 337 -21.96 -14.89 2.58
CA GLU A 337 -21.79 -13.74 1.67
C GLU A 337 -22.44 -12.48 2.28
N ALA A 338 -23.58 -12.65 2.95
CA ALA A 338 -24.36 -11.62 3.60
C ALA A 338 -23.61 -10.70 4.58
N GLU A 339 -22.59 -11.16 5.33
CA GLU A 339 -21.85 -10.30 6.28
C GLU A 339 -20.91 -9.31 5.58
N SER A 340 -20.55 -9.58 4.33
CA SER A 340 -19.71 -8.69 3.52
C SER A 340 -20.52 -7.68 2.74
N LEU A 341 -21.81 -7.95 2.50
CA LEU A 341 -22.73 -7.11 1.73
C LEU A 341 -23.28 -5.93 2.57
N LEU A 342 -22.43 -5.28 3.38
CA LEU A 342 -22.80 -4.22 4.31
C LEU A 342 -22.33 -2.84 3.81
N THR A 343 -23.10 -1.79 4.10
CA THR A 343 -22.69 -0.39 3.84
C THR A 343 -21.38 -0.02 4.54
N SER A 344 -21.12 -0.61 5.71
CA SER A 344 -19.89 -0.42 6.48
C SER A 344 -18.66 -1.12 5.88
N ASN A 345 -18.80 -1.86 4.78
CA ASN A 345 -17.71 -2.51 4.04
C ASN A 345 -17.51 -1.87 2.65
N MET A 346 -18.26 -0.83 2.31
CA MET A 346 -18.18 -0.14 1.02
C MET A 346 -17.07 0.91 0.99
N ALA A 347 -16.43 1.05 -0.17
CA ALA A 347 -15.59 2.20 -0.50
C ALA A 347 -15.90 2.68 -1.93
N PRO A 348 -15.86 4.00 -2.21
CA PRO A 348 -15.98 4.53 -3.57
C PRO A 348 -14.90 3.95 -4.48
N MET A 349 -15.30 3.34 -5.60
CA MET A 349 -14.38 2.78 -6.59
C MET A 349 -14.79 3.16 -8.01
N TYR A 350 -13.84 3.60 -8.83
CA TYR A 350 -14.02 3.73 -10.26
C TYR A 350 -14.31 2.35 -10.86
N PRO A 351 -15.26 2.23 -11.82
CA PRO A 351 -15.58 0.94 -12.43
C PRO A 351 -14.35 0.19 -12.95
N ALA A 352 -13.45 0.87 -13.66
CA ALA A 352 -12.22 0.27 -14.18
C ALA A 352 -11.31 -0.29 -13.07
N PHE A 353 -11.19 0.40 -11.93
CA PHE A 353 -10.41 -0.08 -10.79
C PHE A 353 -11.13 -1.19 -10.02
N LYS A 354 -12.47 -1.16 -9.96
CA LYS A 354 -13.27 -2.22 -9.34
C LYS A 354 -13.00 -3.57 -10.00
N ASP A 355 -12.87 -3.61 -11.32
CA ASP A 355 -12.55 -4.87 -12.03
C ASP A 355 -11.15 -5.38 -11.66
N VAL A 356 -10.17 -4.48 -11.53
CA VAL A 356 -8.81 -4.80 -11.05
C VAL A 356 -8.86 -5.33 -9.62
N TRP A 357 -9.64 -4.68 -8.75
CA TRP A 357 -9.84 -5.07 -7.36
C TRP A 357 -10.45 -6.47 -7.26
N MET A 358 -11.47 -6.77 -8.05
CA MET A 358 -12.10 -8.09 -8.09
C MET A 358 -11.11 -9.15 -8.59
N TYR A 359 -10.38 -8.90 -9.68
CA TYR A 359 -9.38 -9.84 -10.18
C TYR A 359 -8.26 -10.11 -9.16
N PHE A 360 -7.80 -9.07 -8.46
CA PHE A 360 -6.82 -9.22 -7.39
C PHE A 360 -7.31 -10.20 -6.31
N HIS A 361 -8.56 -10.05 -5.85
CA HIS A 361 -9.11 -10.87 -4.77
C HIS A 361 -9.54 -12.27 -5.24
N ASP A 362 -10.08 -12.40 -6.44
CA ASP A 362 -10.62 -13.67 -6.96
C ASP A 362 -9.53 -14.58 -7.52
N VAL A 363 -8.41 -14.02 -7.99
CA VAL A 363 -7.35 -14.75 -8.69
C VAL A 363 -6.01 -14.65 -7.96
N LEU A 364 -5.51 -13.44 -7.74
CA LEU A 364 -4.16 -13.27 -7.18
C LEU A 364 -4.10 -13.67 -5.71
N LEU A 365 -5.09 -13.28 -4.92
CA LEU A 365 -5.14 -13.61 -3.49
C LEU A 365 -5.29 -15.12 -3.26
N VAL A 366 -6.02 -15.83 -4.11
CA VAL A 366 -6.09 -17.31 -4.10
C VAL A 366 -4.71 -17.90 -4.33
N LYS A 367 -3.99 -17.43 -5.35
CA LYS A 367 -2.61 -17.87 -5.64
C LYS A 367 -1.67 -17.60 -4.46
N TYR A 368 -1.74 -16.41 -3.85
CA TYR A 368 -0.95 -16.11 -2.65
C TYR A 368 -1.30 -17.01 -1.47
N SER A 369 -2.59 -17.28 -1.23
CA SER A 369 -3.03 -18.17 -0.14
C SER A 369 -2.45 -19.59 -0.26
N GLN A 370 -2.29 -20.10 -1.49
CA GLN A 370 -1.68 -21.40 -1.74
C GLN A 370 -0.17 -21.37 -1.54
N GLN A 371 0.49 -20.34 -2.08
CA GLN A 371 1.95 -20.21 -2.02
C GLN A 371 2.46 -19.99 -0.59
N LEU A 372 1.66 -19.31 0.25
CA LEU A 372 2.05 -18.88 1.58
C LEU A 372 1.48 -19.74 2.73
N ASN A 373 0.79 -20.84 2.41
CA ASN A 373 0.08 -21.69 3.37
C ASN A 373 -0.93 -20.90 4.22
N GLY A 374 -1.77 -20.12 3.55
CA GLY A 374 -2.70 -19.17 4.14
C GLY A 374 -2.10 -17.77 4.24
N VAL A 375 -2.97 -16.76 4.28
CA VAL A 375 -2.55 -15.36 4.32
C VAL A 375 -3.51 -14.53 5.17
N ASN A 376 -2.96 -13.67 6.03
CA ASN A 376 -3.70 -12.58 6.66
C ASN A 376 -3.64 -11.36 5.74
N VAL A 377 -4.80 -10.76 5.50
CA VAL A 377 -4.96 -9.61 4.61
C VAL A 377 -5.42 -8.43 5.45
N VAL A 378 -4.78 -7.28 5.25
CA VAL A 378 -5.28 -5.98 5.71
C VAL A 378 -5.35 -5.04 4.52
N SER A 379 -6.52 -4.47 4.25
CA SER A 379 -6.72 -3.55 3.13
C SER A 379 -7.53 -2.32 3.53
N GLY A 380 -7.39 -1.24 2.77
CA GLY A 380 -8.10 0.01 3.05
C GLY A 380 -7.79 1.12 2.04
N PRO A 381 -8.51 2.26 2.15
CA PRO A 381 -8.31 3.43 1.30
C PRO A 381 -7.08 4.25 1.73
N ILE A 382 -6.52 5.02 0.79
CA ILE A 382 -5.50 6.05 1.02
C ILE A 382 -5.95 7.36 0.38
N PHE A 383 -5.75 8.46 1.12
CA PHE A 383 -5.98 9.82 0.66
C PHE A 383 -4.64 10.58 0.70
N ASP A 384 -4.10 10.89 -0.49
CA ASP A 384 -2.84 11.60 -0.70
C ASP A 384 -2.97 12.47 -1.97
N GLN A 385 -3.88 13.44 -1.91
CA GLN A 385 -4.19 14.39 -2.98
C GLN A 385 -3.01 15.33 -3.26
N HIS A 386 -2.17 15.55 -2.24
CA HIS A 386 -0.99 16.41 -2.32
C HIS A 386 0.29 15.66 -2.70
N TYR A 387 0.20 14.34 -2.92
CA TYR A 387 1.29 13.46 -3.36
C TYR A 387 2.57 13.59 -2.51
N ASP A 388 2.40 13.85 -1.22
CA ASP A 388 3.49 14.09 -0.26
C ASP A 388 3.91 12.84 0.52
N GLY A 389 3.19 11.74 0.33
CA GLY A 389 3.50 10.47 0.99
C GLY A 389 2.90 10.37 2.40
N HIS A 390 2.03 11.29 2.80
CA HIS A 390 1.32 11.28 4.07
C HIS A 390 -0.19 11.24 3.87
N PHE A 391 -0.92 10.83 4.92
CA PHE A 391 -2.38 10.87 4.88
C PHE A 391 -2.88 12.32 4.87
N ASP A 392 -3.86 12.60 4.02
CA ASP A 392 -4.60 13.86 4.06
C ASP A 392 -5.53 13.91 5.28
N ALA A 393 -5.69 15.08 5.88
CA ALA A 393 -6.72 15.29 6.89
C ALA A 393 -8.13 15.11 6.26
N PRO A 394 -9.11 14.53 6.98
CA PRO A 394 -10.46 14.37 6.47
C PRO A 394 -11.06 15.72 6.06
N THR A 395 -11.38 15.88 4.78
CA THR A 395 -12.17 17.04 4.33
C THR A 395 -13.63 16.75 4.64
N VAL A 396 -14.20 17.49 5.61
CA VAL A 396 -15.62 17.36 5.94
C VAL A 396 -16.45 17.77 4.73
N SER A 397 -17.01 16.79 4.02
CA SER A 397 -17.89 17.04 2.89
C SER A 397 -19.18 17.72 3.39
N THR A 398 -19.48 18.89 2.83
CA THR A 398 -20.76 19.60 3.10
C THR A 398 -21.99 18.77 2.70
N GLN A 399 -21.79 17.76 1.84
CA GLN A 399 -22.84 16.87 1.34
C GLN A 399 -22.92 15.53 2.10
N HIS A 400 -22.10 15.33 3.15
CA HIS A 400 -22.00 14.05 3.88
C HIS A 400 -21.74 12.87 2.94
N GLU A 401 -20.90 13.09 1.93
CA GLU A 401 -20.51 12.06 0.98
C GLU A 401 -19.10 11.54 1.29
N ALA A 402 -18.90 10.24 1.11
CA ALA A 402 -17.59 9.60 1.24
C ALA A 402 -16.57 10.23 0.25
N PRO A 403 -15.37 10.63 0.70
CA PRO A 403 -14.32 11.09 -0.19
C PRO A 403 -13.83 9.96 -1.11
N ILE A 404 -13.39 10.28 -2.33
CA ILE A 404 -12.85 9.28 -3.26
C ILE A 404 -11.38 9.02 -2.92
N PRO A 405 -10.98 7.77 -2.61
CA PRO A 405 -9.58 7.44 -2.32
C PRO A 405 -8.68 7.73 -3.53
N THR A 406 -7.43 8.14 -3.27
CA THR A 406 -6.41 8.26 -4.32
C THR A 406 -5.76 6.91 -4.65
N HIS A 407 -5.67 6.03 -3.65
CA HIS A 407 -5.10 4.69 -3.75
C HIS A 407 -5.88 3.75 -2.82
N PHE A 408 -5.68 2.45 -3.01
CA PHE A 408 -6.03 1.42 -2.02
C PHE A 408 -4.78 0.64 -1.66
N TYR A 409 -4.63 0.30 -0.39
CA TYR A 409 -3.55 -0.57 0.05
C TYR A 409 -4.03 -1.99 0.29
N VAL A 410 -3.11 -2.94 0.12
CA VAL A 410 -3.28 -4.33 0.54
C VAL A 410 -1.98 -4.80 1.18
N ILE A 411 -2.05 -5.31 2.40
CA ILE A 411 -0.95 -5.96 3.11
C ILE A 411 -1.27 -7.44 3.21
N LEU A 412 -0.43 -8.27 2.61
CA LEU A 412 -0.44 -9.72 2.75
C LEU A 412 0.62 -10.11 3.77
N THR A 413 0.20 -10.78 4.85
CA THR A 413 1.10 -11.25 5.90
C THR A 413 1.00 -12.78 6.05
N SER A 414 2.14 -13.45 6.05
CA SER A 414 2.27 -14.89 6.24
C SER A 414 3.42 -15.23 7.20
N CYS A 415 3.56 -16.52 7.52
CA CYS A 415 4.72 -16.99 8.28
C CYS A 415 5.90 -17.23 7.34
N GLY A 416 7.10 -16.78 7.71
CA GLY A 416 8.32 -17.06 6.93
C GLY A 416 8.71 -18.54 6.93
N ASN A 417 8.20 -19.32 7.90
CA ASN A 417 8.22 -20.77 7.81
C ASN A 417 6.86 -21.26 7.30
N SER A 418 6.83 -21.72 6.05
CA SER A 418 5.62 -22.17 5.35
C SER A 418 4.95 -23.40 5.97
N SER A 419 5.57 -24.07 6.96
CA SER A 419 4.91 -25.12 7.75
C SER A 419 3.85 -24.57 8.72
N PHE A 420 3.88 -23.27 9.04
CA PHE A 420 2.91 -22.62 9.91
C PHE A 420 1.96 -21.74 9.10
N SER A 421 0.74 -21.58 9.60
CA SER A 421 -0.24 -20.63 9.10
C SER A 421 0.03 -19.21 9.63
N PRO A 422 -0.64 -18.18 9.09
CA PRO A 422 -0.54 -16.83 9.64
C PRO A 422 -0.94 -16.72 11.11
N THR A 423 -1.91 -17.52 11.57
CA THR A 423 -2.47 -17.44 12.94
C THR A 423 -1.66 -18.16 14.01
N ASP A 424 -0.84 -19.13 13.64
CA ASP A 424 0.00 -19.92 14.56
C ASP A 424 1.49 -19.77 14.24
N CYS A 425 1.85 -18.69 13.53
CA CYS A 425 3.20 -18.47 13.07
C CYS A 425 4.22 -18.44 14.21
N GLN A 426 5.19 -19.35 14.13
CA GLN A 426 6.34 -19.38 15.02
C GLN A 426 7.55 -18.78 14.29
N GLY A 427 7.97 -17.60 14.75
CA GLY A 427 9.16 -16.92 14.23
C GLY A 427 8.85 -15.64 13.47
N ARG A 428 9.60 -15.44 12.36
CA ARG A 428 9.55 -14.22 11.55
C ARG A 428 8.34 -14.25 10.62
N LEU A 429 7.65 -13.12 10.53
CA LEU A 429 6.62 -12.88 9.53
C LEU A 429 7.25 -12.46 8.21
N GLU A 430 6.55 -12.76 7.12
CA GLU A 430 6.82 -12.23 5.80
C GLU A 430 5.65 -11.35 5.36
N THR A 431 5.96 -10.27 4.66
CA THR A 431 4.98 -9.31 4.18
C THR A 431 5.19 -9.01 2.72
N THR A 432 4.09 -9.03 1.97
CA THR A 432 4.02 -8.43 0.64
C THR A 432 2.92 -7.38 0.66
N SER A 433 3.26 -6.13 0.39
CA SER A 433 2.32 -5.01 0.45
C SER A 433 2.28 -4.22 -0.84
N PHE A 434 1.11 -3.66 -1.14
CA PHE A 434 0.81 -2.95 -2.37
C PHE A 434 0.11 -1.62 -2.06
N ILE A 435 0.42 -0.58 -2.84
CA ILE A 435 -0.32 0.69 -2.86
C ILE A 435 -0.81 0.91 -4.29
N LEU A 436 -2.05 0.53 -4.54
CA LEU A 436 -2.64 0.46 -5.87
C LEU A 436 -3.30 1.79 -6.25
N PRO A 437 -2.88 2.48 -7.33
CA PRO A 437 -3.47 3.74 -7.72
C PRO A 437 -4.91 3.59 -8.18
N HIS A 438 -5.80 4.40 -7.59
CA HIS A 438 -7.22 4.35 -7.85
C HIS A 438 -7.58 5.26 -9.03
N ARG A 439 -7.60 4.69 -10.24
CA ARG A 439 -7.79 5.43 -11.50
C ARG A 439 -9.05 5.05 -12.27
N PRO A 440 -9.63 5.96 -13.07
CA PRO A 440 -10.84 5.72 -13.85
C PRO A 440 -10.63 4.90 -15.13
N ASP A 441 -9.38 4.55 -15.45
CA ASP A 441 -8.98 3.90 -16.70
C ASP A 441 -7.77 2.97 -16.48
N HIS A 442 -7.43 2.17 -17.51
CA HIS A 442 -6.25 1.30 -17.53
C HIS A 442 -5.10 1.87 -18.37
N THR A 443 -5.04 3.20 -18.56
CA THR A 443 -4.06 3.84 -19.46
C THR A 443 -2.61 3.62 -19.04
N GLU A 444 -2.36 3.36 -17.76
CA GLU A 444 -1.04 3.01 -17.24
C GLU A 444 -0.47 1.73 -17.87
N THR A 445 -1.33 0.75 -18.12
CA THR A 445 -0.93 -0.59 -18.60
C THR A 445 -1.20 -0.81 -20.08
N CYS A 446 -1.84 0.15 -20.75
CA CYS A 446 -2.33 0.03 -22.14
C CYS A 446 -3.26 -1.17 -22.35
N ALA A 447 -3.85 -1.69 -21.27
CA ALA A 447 -4.73 -2.83 -21.35
C ALA A 447 -6.04 -2.42 -22.02
N ASN A 448 -6.48 -3.23 -22.99
CA ASN A 448 -7.76 -3.09 -23.66
C ASN A 448 -8.56 -4.38 -23.50
N GLY A 449 -9.86 -4.25 -23.26
CA GLY A 449 -10.78 -5.39 -23.13
C GLY A 449 -10.83 -5.95 -21.71
N SER A 450 -11.23 -7.22 -21.60
CA SER A 450 -11.55 -7.88 -20.32
C SER A 450 -10.47 -8.85 -19.84
N ASP A 451 -9.25 -8.77 -20.38
CA ASP A 451 -8.12 -9.58 -19.92
C ASP A 451 -7.36 -8.85 -18.81
N PHE A 452 -7.33 -9.44 -17.62
CA PHE A 452 -6.71 -8.88 -16.42
C PHE A 452 -5.40 -9.58 -16.04
N GLN A 453 -4.81 -10.40 -16.91
CA GLN A 453 -3.52 -11.07 -16.62
C GLN A 453 -2.38 -10.08 -16.29
N TRP A 454 -2.44 -8.85 -16.81
CA TRP A 454 -1.50 -7.77 -16.53
C TRP A 454 -1.53 -7.27 -15.08
N VAL A 455 -2.62 -7.51 -14.33
CA VAL A 455 -2.81 -6.99 -12.96
C VAL A 455 -1.72 -7.49 -12.02
N GLN A 456 -1.19 -8.71 -12.21
CA GLN A 456 -0.12 -9.21 -11.37
C GLN A 456 1.15 -8.37 -11.49
N GLU A 457 1.63 -8.13 -12.72
CA GLU A 457 2.84 -7.34 -12.96
C GLU A 457 2.64 -5.88 -12.56
N TRP A 458 1.44 -5.33 -12.78
CA TRP A 458 1.08 -3.98 -12.35
C TRP A 458 1.05 -3.84 -10.82
N ALA A 459 0.44 -4.78 -10.10
CA ALA A 459 0.44 -4.77 -8.64
C ALA A 459 1.87 -4.90 -8.10
N GLN A 460 2.68 -5.78 -8.68
CA GLN A 460 4.10 -5.94 -8.33
C GLN A 460 4.92 -4.66 -8.57
N PHE A 461 4.62 -3.90 -9.64
CA PHE A 461 5.23 -2.60 -9.90
C PHE A 461 4.89 -1.57 -8.80
N HIS A 462 3.67 -1.65 -8.27
CA HIS A 462 3.14 -0.86 -7.14
C HIS A 462 3.33 -1.49 -5.77
N ALA A 463 4.23 -2.48 -5.65
CA ALA A 463 4.64 -2.98 -4.36
C ALA A 463 5.30 -1.89 -3.52
N ALA A 464 5.08 -1.91 -2.22
CA ALA A 464 5.56 -0.91 -1.29
C ALA A 464 5.88 -1.54 0.06
N ARG A 465 6.55 -0.79 0.94
CA ARG A 465 6.82 -1.22 2.31
C ARG A 465 5.56 -1.03 3.15
N VAL A 466 5.39 -1.80 4.22
CA VAL A 466 4.30 -1.52 5.18
C VAL A 466 4.48 -0.13 5.79
N ARG A 467 5.74 0.34 5.96
CA ARG A 467 6.03 1.70 6.42
C ARG A 467 5.45 2.78 5.50
N ASP A 468 5.44 2.56 4.18
CA ASP A 468 4.84 3.50 3.23
C ASP A 468 3.33 3.59 3.44
N ILE A 469 2.68 2.45 3.69
CA ILE A 469 1.25 2.39 4.02
C ILE A 469 0.96 3.10 5.35
N GLU A 470 1.77 2.88 6.39
CA GLU A 470 1.62 3.59 7.68
C GLU A 470 1.68 5.11 7.52
N LEU A 471 2.59 5.62 6.68
CA LEU A 471 2.70 7.05 6.39
C LEU A 471 1.45 7.59 5.68
N LEU A 472 0.97 6.88 4.66
CA LEU A 472 -0.16 7.27 3.81
C LEU A 472 -1.54 7.07 4.45
N THR A 473 -1.62 6.33 5.55
CA THR A 473 -2.90 6.01 6.23
C THR A 473 -2.99 6.58 7.64
N GLY A 474 -1.87 6.96 8.25
CA GLY A 474 -1.84 7.29 9.68
C GLY A 474 -2.20 6.10 10.56
N LEU A 475 -2.06 4.86 10.06
CA LEU A 475 -2.24 3.64 10.83
C LEU A 475 -0.89 3.10 11.31
N SER A 476 -0.90 2.29 12.35
CA SER A 476 0.26 1.51 12.75
C SER A 476 -0.06 0.04 13.02
N PHE A 477 0.68 -0.85 12.38
CA PHE A 477 0.39 -2.29 12.35
C PHE A 477 1.27 -3.11 13.30
N TYR A 478 0.83 -4.34 13.60
CA TYR A 478 1.59 -5.39 14.31
C TYR A 478 1.91 -5.11 15.80
N HIS A 479 1.05 -4.37 16.51
CA HIS A 479 1.30 -3.96 17.90
C HIS A 479 1.32 -5.11 18.93
N ASP A 480 0.71 -6.26 18.61
CA ASP A 480 0.71 -7.42 19.51
C ASP A 480 1.97 -8.32 19.34
N ARG A 481 2.91 -7.93 18.47
CA ARG A 481 4.21 -8.59 18.31
C ARG A 481 5.15 -8.22 19.44
N ILE A 482 5.85 -9.23 19.97
CA ILE A 482 6.77 -9.09 21.12
C ILE A 482 7.98 -8.20 20.79
N SER A 483 8.60 -8.35 19.63
CA SER A 483 9.83 -7.62 19.27
C SER A 483 9.52 -6.42 18.37
N VAL A 484 9.65 -5.21 18.90
CA VAL A 484 9.49 -3.95 18.13
C VAL A 484 10.55 -3.87 17.04
N GLU A 485 11.81 -4.22 17.33
CA GLU A 485 12.91 -4.15 16.36
C GLU A 485 12.71 -5.07 15.15
N GLU A 486 12.22 -6.30 15.37
CA GLU A 486 11.87 -7.21 14.27
C GLU A 486 10.66 -6.67 13.49
N THR A 487 9.70 -6.05 14.17
CA THR A 487 8.55 -5.41 13.53
C THR A 487 8.98 -4.22 12.66
N LEU A 488 9.97 -3.42 13.07
CA LEU A 488 10.50 -2.33 12.22
C LEU A 488 11.23 -2.86 10.99
N GLN A 489 11.99 -3.95 11.12
CA GLN A 489 12.60 -4.64 9.97
C GLN A 489 11.54 -5.19 9.01
N LEU A 490 10.45 -5.76 9.54
CA LEU A 490 9.32 -6.19 8.73
C LEU A 490 8.68 -5.01 7.99
N LYS A 491 8.47 -3.89 8.70
CA LYS A 491 7.81 -2.71 8.14
C LYS A 491 8.62 -2.00 7.05
N THR A 492 9.94 -2.06 7.14
CA THR A 492 10.87 -1.46 6.17
C THR A 492 11.27 -2.41 5.03
N PHE A 493 10.89 -3.69 5.12
CA PHE A 493 11.13 -4.65 4.06
C PHE A 493 10.31 -4.32 2.82
N LEU A 494 10.97 -4.32 1.66
CA LEU A 494 10.35 -4.18 0.35
C LEU A 494 10.48 -5.49 -0.42
N GLN A 495 9.35 -6.10 -0.77
CA GLN A 495 9.33 -7.28 -1.63
C GLN A 495 9.72 -6.88 -3.07
N THR A 496 10.78 -7.50 -3.58
CA THR A 496 11.19 -7.39 -5.00
C THR A 496 10.83 -8.67 -5.74
N PHE A 497 10.42 -8.57 -7.01
CA PHE A 497 9.91 -9.68 -7.83
C PHE A 497 10.85 -10.06 -8.97
#